data_AF-A0A438H8N9-F1
#
_entry.id   AF-A0A438H8N9-F1
#
_cell.length_a   1.000
_cell.length_b   1.000
_cell.length_c   1.000
_cell.angle_alpha   90.00
_cell.angle_beta   90.00
_cell.angle_gamma   90.00
#
_symmetry.space_group_name_H-M   'P 1'
#
loop_
_entity.id
_entity.type
_entity.pdbx_description
1 polymer ?
#
loop_
_entity_poly.entity_id
_entity_poly.type
_entity_poly.pdbx_seq_one_letter_code
_entity_poly.pdbx_strand_id
1 'polypeptide(L)'
;MREKDVSTWNSVLGGLAFHGHAEKSIHLFTEMRKLKIRPDEITFVGVLVACSHAGRVEEGRQYFDLMRDEYNIEPNIRHYGCMVDLLGRAGLLNEAFDFIDTMKIEPNAIVWRTLLGACRIHGNVELGRRANMQLLKMRHDESGDYVLLSNIYASRGEWDGVEKVRKLMDDSGVRKEAGCSLIEGDNKALMHFLFDSKPKLNSRKPFLELHRG
;
A
#
# COMPACT_ATOMS: atom_id res chain seq x y z
N MET A 1 29.85 -25.03 -3.35
CA MET A 1 29.43 -23.70 -3.88
C MET A 1 28.18 -23.32 -3.12
N ARG A 2 28.22 -22.20 -2.39
CA ARG A 2 27.17 -21.79 -1.45
C ARG A 2 25.91 -21.45 -2.23
N GLU A 3 24.82 -22.18 -1.99
CA GLU A 3 23.46 -21.75 -2.31
C GLU A 3 23.33 -20.31 -1.80
N LYS A 4 23.37 -19.34 -2.71
CA LYS A 4 22.79 -18.04 -2.42
C LYS A 4 21.31 -18.33 -2.31
N ASP A 5 20.85 -18.57 -1.10
CA ASP A 5 19.45 -18.77 -0.81
C ASP A 5 18.66 -17.61 -1.43
N VAL A 6 17.49 -17.90 -2.00
CA VAL A 6 16.62 -16.92 -2.65
C VAL A 6 16.36 -15.74 -1.70
N SER A 7 16.34 -16.01 -0.39
CA SER A 7 16.30 -15.00 0.69
C SER A 7 17.40 -13.93 0.61
N THR A 8 18.63 -14.29 0.22
CA THR A 8 19.75 -13.35 0.08
C THR A 8 19.53 -12.43 -1.12
N TRP A 9 19.07 -13.00 -2.24
CA TRP A 9 18.72 -12.22 -3.42
C TRP A 9 17.58 -11.26 -3.10
N ASN A 10 16.52 -11.74 -2.46
CA ASN A 10 15.39 -10.93 -2.03
C ASN A 10 15.79 -9.79 -1.10
N SER A 11 16.70 -10.04 -0.16
CA SER A 11 17.20 -9.01 0.76
C SER A 11 17.92 -7.87 0.02
N VAL A 12 18.82 -8.22 -0.92
CA VAL A 12 19.56 -7.22 -1.70
C VAL A 12 18.62 -6.49 -2.68
N LEU A 13 17.73 -7.23 -3.34
CA LEU A 13 16.77 -6.70 -4.31
C LEU A 13 15.81 -5.71 -3.65
N GLY A 14 15.21 -6.08 -2.52
CA GLY A 14 14.31 -5.23 -1.74
C GLY A 14 15.01 -3.99 -1.19
N GLY A 15 16.23 -4.14 -0.67
CA GLY A 15 17.04 -3.01 -0.19
C GLY A 15 17.36 -2.01 -1.31
N LEU A 16 17.78 -2.49 -2.48
CA LEU A 16 18.05 -1.64 -3.64
C LEU A 16 16.79 -0.93 -4.15
N ALA A 17 15.67 -1.65 -4.24
CA ALA A 17 14.39 -1.08 -4.66
C ALA A 17 13.96 0.07 -3.73
N PHE A 18 14.07 -0.15 -2.41
CA PHE A 18 13.70 0.86 -1.41
C PHE A 18 14.55 2.12 -1.46
N HIS A 19 15.87 1.97 -1.64
CA HIS A 19 16.81 3.09 -1.64
C HIS A 19 16.91 3.79 -3.00
N GLY A 20 15.92 3.62 -3.88
CA GLY A 20 15.85 4.30 -5.17
C GLY A 20 16.85 3.79 -6.21
N HIS A 21 17.45 2.61 -5.98
CA HIS A 21 18.36 1.97 -6.92
C HIS A 21 17.62 0.98 -7.83
N ALA A 22 16.53 1.43 -8.45
CA ALA A 22 15.65 0.59 -9.25
C ALA A 22 16.38 -0.16 -10.37
N GLU A 23 17.25 0.53 -11.13
CA GLU A 23 18.07 -0.09 -12.19
C GLU A 23 18.92 -1.25 -11.67
N LYS A 24 19.56 -1.07 -10.50
CA LYS A 24 20.39 -2.12 -9.89
C LYS A 24 19.52 -3.30 -9.44
N SER A 25 18.31 -3.02 -8.93
CA SER A 25 17.35 -4.04 -8.51
C SER A 25 16.86 -4.88 -9.71
N ILE A 26 16.47 -4.23 -10.81
CA ILE A 26 16.06 -4.89 -12.06
C ILE A 26 17.22 -5.67 -12.70
N HIS A 27 18.43 -5.11 -12.69
CA HIS A 27 19.62 -5.82 -13.13
C HIS A 27 19.87 -7.08 -12.30
N LEU A 28 19.75 -6.98 -10.97
CA LEU A 28 19.92 -8.11 -10.07
C LEU A 28 18.88 -9.22 -10.31
N PHE A 29 17.62 -8.85 -10.55
CA PHE A 29 16.59 -9.80 -10.98
C PHE A 29 16.95 -10.49 -12.29
N THR A 30 17.46 -9.74 -13.26
CA THR A 30 17.91 -10.28 -14.54
C THR A 30 19.05 -11.28 -14.37
N GLU A 31 20.03 -10.97 -13.51
CA GLU A 31 21.13 -11.89 -13.18
C GLU A 31 20.64 -13.14 -12.43
N MET A 32 19.68 -13.00 -11.51
CA MET A 32 19.03 -14.14 -10.82
C MET A 32 18.43 -15.12 -11.84
N ARG A 33 17.71 -14.61 -12.85
CA ARG A 33 17.14 -15.42 -13.94
C ARG A 33 18.22 -16.09 -14.79
N LYS A 34 19.28 -15.37 -15.16
CA LYS A 34 20.41 -15.93 -15.94
C LYS A 34 21.12 -17.07 -15.20
N LEU A 35 21.25 -16.94 -13.88
CA LEU A 35 21.81 -17.97 -13.01
C LEU A 35 20.84 -19.13 -12.73
N LYS A 36 19.65 -19.13 -13.34
CA LYS A 36 18.59 -20.13 -13.16
C LYS A 36 18.15 -20.27 -11.70
N ILE A 37 18.31 -19.22 -10.91
CA ILE A 37 17.79 -19.15 -9.55
C ILE A 37 16.32 -18.75 -9.68
N ARG A 38 15.42 -19.60 -9.19
CA ARG A 38 13.97 -19.39 -9.35
C ARG A 38 13.50 -18.21 -8.47
N PRO A 39 12.97 -17.12 -9.05
CA PRO A 39 12.26 -16.08 -8.32
C PRO A 39 11.08 -16.63 -7.52
N ASP A 40 10.83 -16.03 -6.36
CA ASP A 40 9.63 -16.30 -5.55
C ASP A 40 8.72 -15.06 -5.46
N GLU A 41 7.65 -15.17 -4.69
CA GLU A 41 6.71 -14.06 -4.46
C GLU A 41 7.37 -12.80 -3.88
N ILE A 42 8.41 -12.95 -3.07
CA ILE A 42 9.11 -11.80 -2.47
C ILE A 42 10.01 -11.14 -3.52
N THR A 43 10.63 -11.93 -4.41
CA THR A 43 11.40 -11.41 -5.54
C THR A 43 10.53 -10.48 -6.40
N PHE A 44 9.32 -10.92 -6.76
CA PHE A 44 8.43 -10.12 -7.61
C PHE A 44 7.90 -8.87 -6.91
N VAL A 45 7.61 -8.91 -5.60
CA VAL A 45 7.31 -7.69 -4.83
C VAL A 45 8.45 -6.67 -4.96
N GLY A 46 9.69 -7.09 -4.76
CA GLY A 46 10.84 -6.18 -4.84
C GLY A 46 11.05 -5.57 -6.24
N VAL A 47 10.84 -6.35 -7.31
CA VAL A 47 10.93 -5.85 -8.69
C VAL A 47 9.82 -4.84 -8.99
N LEU A 48 8.58 -5.12 -8.57
CA LEU A 48 7.46 -4.20 -8.77
C LEU A 48 7.65 -2.89 -7.98
N VAL A 49 8.22 -2.95 -6.77
CA VAL A 49 8.60 -1.74 -6.01
C VAL A 49 9.66 -0.94 -6.76
N ALA A 50 10.68 -1.60 -7.31
CA ALA A 50 11.69 -0.92 -8.12
C ALA A 50 11.06 -0.20 -9.33
N CYS A 51 10.14 -0.86 -10.04
CA CYS A 51 9.39 -0.24 -11.13
C CYS A 51 8.56 0.96 -10.65
N SER A 52 7.86 0.82 -9.52
CA SER A 52 7.07 1.90 -8.91
C SER A 52 7.90 3.15 -8.63
N HIS A 53 9.03 2.98 -7.94
CA HIS A 53 9.93 4.08 -7.59
C HIS A 53 10.61 4.73 -8.81
N ALA A 54 10.82 3.96 -9.88
CA ALA A 54 11.39 4.47 -11.14
C ALA A 54 10.35 5.01 -12.13
N GLY A 55 9.05 4.88 -11.84
CA GLY A 55 7.98 5.22 -12.79
C GLY A 55 7.96 4.34 -14.05
N ARG A 56 8.52 3.13 -13.99
CA ARG A 56 8.59 2.19 -15.13
C ARG A 56 7.30 1.37 -15.23
N VAL A 57 6.20 2.02 -15.64
CA VAL A 57 4.84 1.44 -15.68
C VAL A 57 4.78 0.18 -16.55
N GLU A 58 5.27 0.27 -17.79
CA GLU A 58 5.18 -0.85 -18.74
C GLU A 58 5.98 -2.08 -18.29
N GLU A 59 7.17 -1.88 -17.72
CA GLU A 59 7.96 -2.98 -17.15
C GLU A 59 7.27 -3.57 -15.92
N GLY A 60 6.65 -2.76 -15.07
CA GLY A 60 5.87 -3.25 -13.94
C GLY A 60 4.73 -4.18 -14.36
N ARG A 61 4.00 -3.84 -15.44
CA ARG A 61 2.98 -4.72 -16.02
C ARG A 61 3.58 -6.03 -16.52
N GLN A 62 4.66 -5.92 -17.31
CA GLN A 62 5.35 -7.08 -17.84
C GLN A 62 5.82 -8.02 -16.72
N TYR A 63 6.36 -7.50 -15.63
CA TYR A 63 6.78 -8.32 -14.49
C TYR A 63 5.62 -8.91 -13.71
N PHE A 64 4.50 -8.18 -13.59
CA PHE A 64 3.28 -8.69 -12.95
C PHE A 64 2.69 -9.87 -13.73
N ASP A 65 2.69 -9.80 -15.06
CA ASP A 65 2.22 -10.90 -15.93
C ASP A 65 3.22 -12.05 -15.98
N LEU A 66 4.52 -11.75 -16.10
CA LEU A 66 5.62 -12.73 -16.08
C LEU A 66 5.55 -13.65 -14.85
N MET A 67 5.25 -13.09 -13.68
CA MET A 67 5.11 -13.81 -12.42
C MET A 67 4.10 -14.97 -12.53
N ARG A 68 2.96 -14.72 -13.17
CA ARG A 68 1.91 -15.72 -13.36
C ARG A 68 2.25 -16.65 -14.51
N ASP A 69 2.63 -16.08 -15.66
CA ASP A 69 2.67 -16.80 -16.93
C ASP A 69 3.91 -17.70 -17.04
N GLU A 70 5.07 -17.27 -16.51
CA GLU A 70 6.32 -18.06 -16.55
C GLU A 70 6.62 -18.76 -15.22
N TYR A 71 6.27 -18.17 -14.08
CA TYR A 71 6.67 -18.68 -12.77
C TYR A 71 5.54 -19.35 -11.99
N ASN A 72 4.30 -19.28 -12.48
CA ASN A 72 3.10 -19.83 -11.85
C ASN A 72 2.94 -19.36 -10.39
N ILE A 73 3.22 -18.08 -10.16
CA ILE A 73 3.04 -17.41 -8.87
C ILE A 73 1.77 -16.56 -8.98
N GLU A 74 0.75 -16.89 -8.18
CA GLU A 74 -0.48 -16.10 -8.13
C GLU A 74 -0.25 -14.78 -7.37
N PRO A 75 -0.77 -13.63 -7.87
CA PRO A 75 -0.63 -12.36 -7.17
C PRO A 75 -1.32 -12.37 -5.81
N ASN A 76 -0.53 -12.22 -4.74
CA ASN A 76 -1.03 -11.87 -3.41
C ASN A 76 -1.23 -10.35 -3.23
N ILE A 77 -1.76 -9.95 -2.07
CA ILE A 77 -2.12 -8.56 -1.74
C ILE A 77 -0.96 -7.56 -1.85
N ARG A 78 0.29 -8.02 -1.66
CA ARG A 78 1.47 -7.16 -1.80
C ARG A 78 1.75 -6.80 -3.25
N HIS A 79 1.62 -7.77 -4.17
CA HIS A 79 1.80 -7.51 -5.61
C HIS A 79 0.76 -6.52 -6.14
N TYR A 80 -0.52 -6.69 -5.76
CA TYR A 80 -1.56 -5.73 -6.13
C TYR A 80 -1.30 -4.34 -5.54
N GLY A 81 -0.85 -4.28 -4.28
CA GLY A 81 -0.43 -3.02 -3.65
C GLY A 81 0.70 -2.31 -4.42
N CYS A 82 1.71 -3.06 -4.90
CA CYS A 82 2.78 -2.49 -5.72
C CYS A 82 2.27 -1.94 -7.05
N MET A 83 1.34 -2.63 -7.72
CA MET A 83 0.77 -2.17 -8.98
C MET A 83 -0.07 -0.90 -8.79
N VAL A 84 -0.88 -0.83 -7.74
CA VAL A 84 -1.65 0.39 -7.40
C VAL A 84 -0.72 1.55 -7.05
N ASP A 85 0.37 1.31 -6.32
CA ASP A 85 1.39 2.32 -6.02
C ASP A 85 2.08 2.81 -7.31
N LEU A 86 2.48 1.91 -8.19
CA LEU A 86 3.11 2.22 -9.49
C LEU A 86 2.20 3.08 -10.36
N LEU A 87 0.95 2.64 -10.59
CA LEU A 87 -0.03 3.37 -11.39
C LEU A 87 -0.39 4.71 -10.73
N GLY A 88 -0.55 4.71 -9.41
CA GLY A 88 -0.86 5.89 -8.61
C GLY A 88 0.21 6.97 -8.72
N ARG A 89 1.48 6.62 -8.54
CA ARG A 89 2.63 7.55 -8.67
C ARG A 89 2.80 8.09 -10.09
N ALA A 90 2.44 7.29 -11.10
CA ALA A 90 2.45 7.71 -12.49
C ALA A 90 1.27 8.63 -12.85
N GLY A 91 0.35 8.90 -11.91
CA GLY A 91 -0.86 9.71 -12.15
C GLY A 91 -1.96 8.98 -12.92
N LEU A 92 -1.81 7.67 -13.16
CA LEU A 92 -2.78 6.83 -13.87
C LEU A 92 -3.90 6.40 -12.92
N LEU A 93 -4.56 7.37 -12.29
CA LEU A 93 -5.45 7.10 -11.14
C LEU A 93 -6.71 6.32 -11.49
N ASN A 94 -7.33 6.60 -12.64
CA ASN A 94 -8.50 5.84 -13.09
C ASN A 94 -8.11 4.38 -13.31
N GLU A 95 -6.97 4.16 -13.95
CA GLU A 95 -6.45 2.82 -14.17
C GLU A 95 -6.08 2.12 -12.87
N ALA A 96 -5.48 2.83 -11.92
CA ALA A 96 -5.20 2.29 -10.59
C ALA A 96 -6.47 1.87 -9.85
N PHE A 97 -7.56 2.63 -10.01
CA PHE A 97 -8.87 2.29 -9.45
C PHE A 97 -9.47 1.05 -10.16
N ASP A 98 -9.50 1.05 -11.49
CA ASP A 98 -10.04 -0.08 -12.27
C ASP A 98 -9.24 -1.36 -12.02
N PHE A 99 -7.92 -1.25 -11.84
CA PHE A 99 -7.05 -2.37 -11.51
C PHE A 99 -7.43 -3.03 -10.18
N ILE A 100 -7.89 -2.26 -9.18
CA ILE A 100 -8.35 -2.82 -7.90
C ILE A 100 -9.58 -3.72 -8.12
N ASP A 101 -10.47 -3.38 -9.05
CA ASP A 101 -11.64 -4.21 -9.38
C ASP A 101 -11.25 -5.51 -10.11
N THR A 102 -10.05 -5.58 -10.70
CA THR A 102 -9.51 -6.82 -11.31
C THR A 102 -8.92 -7.80 -10.30
N MET A 103 -8.78 -7.40 -9.04
CA MET A 103 -8.18 -8.24 -8.00
C MET A 103 -9.01 -9.50 -7.75
N LYS A 104 -8.37 -10.67 -7.83
CA LYS A 104 -9.00 -11.96 -7.48
C LYS A 104 -9.18 -12.17 -5.97
N ILE A 105 -8.70 -11.23 -5.16
CA ILE A 105 -8.76 -11.25 -3.69
C ILE A 105 -9.34 -9.93 -3.20
N GLU A 106 -9.92 -9.93 -2.01
CA GLU A 106 -10.48 -8.71 -1.44
C GLU A 106 -9.38 -7.65 -1.21
N PRO A 107 -9.53 -6.43 -1.75
CA PRO A 107 -8.59 -5.35 -1.49
C PRO A 107 -8.57 -5.04 0.00
N ASN A 108 -7.41 -4.71 0.56
CA ASN A 108 -7.30 -4.34 1.97
C ASN A 108 -7.20 -2.82 2.15
N ALA A 109 -7.22 -2.38 3.41
CA ALA A 109 -7.10 -0.96 3.72
C ALA A 109 -5.77 -0.33 3.28
N ILE A 110 -4.74 -1.11 2.96
CA ILE A 110 -3.46 -0.57 2.48
C ILE A 110 -3.57 -0.23 0.99
N VAL A 111 -4.17 -1.11 0.18
CA VAL A 111 -4.42 -0.85 -1.25
C VAL A 111 -5.22 0.43 -1.46
N TRP A 112 -6.33 0.60 -0.75
CA TRP A 112 -7.14 1.82 -0.86
C TRP A 112 -6.46 3.07 -0.32
N ARG A 113 -5.63 2.95 0.73
CA ARG A 113 -4.81 4.07 1.23
C ARG A 113 -3.76 4.51 0.23
N THR A 114 -3.11 3.56 -0.45
CA THR A 114 -2.16 3.85 -1.52
C THR A 114 -2.84 4.66 -2.62
N LEU A 115 -4.02 4.23 -3.09
CA LEU A 115 -4.78 4.97 -4.10
C LEU A 115 -5.22 6.36 -3.61
N LEU A 116 -5.70 6.45 -2.37
CA LEU A 116 -6.09 7.74 -1.75
C LEU A 116 -4.90 8.71 -1.67
N GLY A 117 -3.73 8.22 -1.27
CA GLY A 117 -2.48 8.98 -1.25
C GLY A 117 -2.11 9.51 -2.63
N ALA A 118 -2.21 8.68 -3.67
CA ALA A 118 -1.98 9.10 -5.06
C ALA A 118 -3.01 10.15 -5.52
N CYS A 119 -4.29 9.97 -5.21
CA CYS A 119 -5.34 10.94 -5.51
C CYS A 119 -5.08 12.30 -4.85
N ARG A 120 -4.55 12.31 -3.61
CA ARG A 120 -4.14 13.54 -2.91
C ARG A 120 -2.99 14.24 -3.64
N ILE A 121 -1.97 13.50 -4.05
CA ILE A 121 -0.78 14.04 -4.75
C ILE A 121 -1.18 14.66 -6.09
N HIS A 122 -2.02 13.98 -6.86
CA HIS A 122 -2.43 14.43 -8.20
C HIS A 122 -3.73 15.28 -8.21
N GLY A 123 -4.29 15.59 -7.05
CA GLY A 123 -5.46 16.47 -6.91
C GLY A 123 -6.79 15.89 -7.41
N ASN A 124 -6.90 14.58 -7.61
CA ASN A 124 -8.15 13.95 -8.06
C ASN A 124 -9.11 13.69 -6.88
N VAL A 125 -9.92 14.70 -6.58
CA VAL A 125 -10.84 14.70 -5.44
C VAL A 125 -11.90 13.60 -5.53
N GLU A 126 -12.44 13.36 -6.73
CA GLU A 126 -13.53 12.40 -6.91
C GLU A 126 -13.08 10.95 -6.67
N LEU A 127 -11.95 10.52 -7.25
CA LEU A 127 -11.40 9.20 -6.97
C LEU A 127 -10.93 9.07 -5.51
N GLY A 128 -10.36 10.14 -4.94
CA GLY A 128 -10.01 10.18 -3.52
C GLY A 128 -11.23 9.91 -2.62
N ARG A 129 -12.37 10.53 -2.92
CA ARG A 129 -13.63 10.29 -2.20
C ARG A 129 -14.10 8.84 -2.32
N ARG A 130 -14.00 8.24 -3.51
CA ARG A 130 -14.38 6.84 -3.74
C ARG A 130 -13.48 5.86 -2.98
N ALA A 131 -12.16 6.04 -3.06
CA ALA A 131 -11.20 5.23 -2.32
C ALA A 131 -11.43 5.33 -0.80
N ASN A 132 -11.70 6.53 -0.29
CA ASN A 132 -12.01 6.75 1.11
C ASN A 132 -13.33 6.07 1.55
N MET A 133 -14.35 6.09 0.71
CA MET A 133 -15.60 5.38 0.99
C MET A 133 -15.38 3.86 1.12
N GLN A 134 -14.48 3.27 0.33
CA GLN A 134 -14.12 1.85 0.48
C GLN A 134 -13.39 1.60 1.81
N LEU A 135 -12.47 2.49 2.20
CA LEU A 135 -11.81 2.41 3.52
C LEU A 135 -12.80 2.45 4.68
N LEU A 136 -13.83 3.28 4.60
CA LEU A 136 -14.89 3.36 5.62
C LEU A 136 -15.72 2.08 5.67
N LYS A 137 -16.08 1.50 4.52
CA LYS A 137 -16.82 0.22 4.46
C LYS A 137 -16.03 -0.95 5.05
N MET A 138 -14.71 -0.94 4.89
CA MET A 138 -13.82 -1.97 5.43
C MET A 138 -13.60 -1.88 6.94
N ARG A 139 -13.97 -0.75 7.55
CA ARG A 139 -13.70 -0.46 8.96
C ARG A 139 -15.00 -0.50 9.76
N HIS A 140 -15.17 -1.58 10.50
CA HIS A 140 -15.96 -1.53 11.72
C HIS A 140 -15.22 -0.63 12.74
N ASP A 141 -15.64 0.64 12.82
CA ASP A 141 -15.73 1.41 14.07
C ASP A 141 -14.42 1.91 14.76
N GLU A 142 -13.61 2.75 14.09
CA GLU A 142 -12.47 3.44 14.77
C GLU A 142 -12.36 4.96 14.46
N SER A 143 -11.97 5.75 15.47
CA SER A 143 -12.15 7.21 15.54
C SER A 143 -11.13 8.11 14.87
N GLY A 144 -9.93 7.60 14.59
CA GLY A 144 -8.84 8.41 14.04
C GLY A 144 -9.06 8.88 12.60
N ASP A 145 -9.81 8.12 11.80
CA ASP A 145 -9.89 8.33 10.34
C ASP A 145 -10.88 9.45 9.97
N TYR A 146 -11.97 9.61 10.74
CA TYR A 146 -12.87 10.75 10.57
C TYR A 146 -12.20 12.09 10.89
N VAL A 147 -11.24 12.11 11.81
CA VAL A 147 -10.45 13.30 12.14
C VAL A 147 -9.56 13.70 10.96
N LEU A 148 -8.93 12.72 10.29
CA LEU A 148 -8.11 12.99 9.10
C LEU A 148 -8.98 13.55 7.95
N LEU A 149 -10.16 12.98 7.75
CA LEU A 149 -11.12 13.43 6.73
C LEU A 149 -11.66 14.84 7.01
N SER A 150 -12.01 15.13 8.27
CA SER A 150 -12.41 16.48 8.70
C SER A 150 -11.28 17.49 8.46
N ASN A 151 -10.02 17.11 8.67
CA ASN A 151 -8.87 17.98 8.44
C ASN A 151 -8.63 18.23 6.94
N ILE A 152 -8.82 17.22 6.08
CA ILE A 152 -8.70 17.39 4.62
C ILE A 152 -9.77 18.38 4.12
N TYR A 153 -11.03 18.23 4.53
CA TYR A 153 -12.10 19.16 4.15
C TYR A 153 -11.88 20.57 4.72
N ALA A 154 -11.50 20.69 5.99
CA ALA A 154 -11.21 21.97 6.62
C ALA A 154 -10.03 22.72 5.96
N SER A 155 -9.00 21.99 5.51
CA SER A 155 -7.83 22.59 4.84
C SER A 155 -8.15 23.26 3.50
N ARG A 156 -9.32 22.95 2.90
CA ARG A 156 -9.77 23.49 1.62
C ARG A 156 -11.05 24.34 1.72
N GLY A 157 -11.52 24.63 2.93
CA GLY A 157 -12.72 25.46 3.16
C GLY A 157 -14.04 24.78 2.80
N GLU A 158 -14.05 23.47 2.53
CA GLU A 158 -15.27 22.71 2.23
C GLU A 158 -15.98 22.27 3.53
N TRP A 159 -16.68 23.22 4.16
CA TRP A 159 -17.34 23.02 5.45
C TRP A 159 -18.51 22.01 5.39
N ASP A 160 -19.20 21.90 4.24
CA ASP A 160 -20.22 20.88 4.00
C ASP A 160 -19.65 19.44 4.12
N GLY A 161 -18.39 19.27 3.71
CA GLY A 161 -17.66 18.01 3.88
C GLY A 161 -17.34 17.74 5.34
N VAL A 162 -16.84 18.76 6.07
CA VAL A 162 -16.59 18.69 7.52
C VAL A 162 -17.85 18.30 8.30
N GLU A 163 -19.00 18.88 7.93
CA GLU A 163 -20.27 18.65 8.62
C GLU A 163 -20.84 17.25 8.36
N LYS A 164 -20.75 16.75 7.12
CA LYS A 164 -21.11 15.35 6.80
C LYS A 164 -20.25 14.36 7.58
N VAL A 165 -18.96 14.63 7.72
CA VAL A 165 -18.01 13.79 8.46
C VAL A 165 -18.31 13.81 9.95
N ARG A 166 -18.61 14.97 10.53
CA ARG A 166 -19.06 15.09 11.92
C ARG A 166 -20.34 14.30 12.18
N LYS A 167 -21.33 14.43 11.31
CA LYS A 167 -22.59 13.69 11.43
C LYS A 167 -22.36 12.17 11.41
N LEU A 168 -21.51 11.70 10.52
CA LEU A 168 -21.09 10.30 10.46
C LEU A 168 -20.33 9.84 11.71
N MET A 169 -19.50 10.70 12.32
CA MET A 169 -18.83 10.40 13.60
C MET A 169 -19.83 10.25 14.75
N ASP A 170 -20.81 11.15 14.80
CA ASP A 170 -21.84 11.18 15.83
C ASP A 170 -22.75 9.96 15.72
N ASP A 171 -23.19 9.64 14.49
CA ASP A 171 -24.02 8.48 14.17
C ASP A 171 -23.30 7.14 14.47
N SER A 172 -21.96 7.15 14.46
CA SER A 172 -21.14 5.96 14.73
C SER A 172 -20.67 5.86 16.20
N GLY A 173 -20.93 6.85 17.07
CA GLY A 173 -20.54 6.79 18.49
C GLY A 173 -19.04 7.01 18.77
N VAL A 174 -18.34 7.63 17.84
CA VAL A 174 -16.88 7.63 17.73
C VAL A 174 -16.27 8.90 18.35
N ARG A 175 -15.39 8.78 19.37
CA ARG A 175 -14.74 9.92 20.05
C ARG A 175 -13.28 10.15 19.63
N LYS A 176 -12.93 11.42 19.39
CA LYS A 176 -11.64 11.93 18.89
C LYS A 176 -10.46 11.63 19.82
N GLU A 177 -9.38 11.05 19.29
CA GLU A 177 -8.02 11.19 19.84
C GLU A 177 -7.19 12.13 18.96
N ALA A 178 -6.35 12.96 19.59
CA ALA A 178 -5.64 14.04 18.92
C ALA A 178 -4.28 13.60 18.35
N GLY A 179 -4.20 13.63 17.01
CA GLY A 179 -3.09 14.20 16.21
C GLY A 179 -1.76 13.45 16.09
N CYS A 180 -1.35 13.16 14.85
CA CYS A 180 0.05 13.14 14.41
C CYS A 180 0.14 13.51 12.90
N SER A 181 1.18 14.27 12.54
CA SER A 181 1.47 14.79 11.19
C SER A 181 1.98 13.68 10.26
N LEU A 182 1.26 13.45 9.15
CA LEU A 182 1.33 12.22 8.35
C LEU A 182 1.87 12.48 6.93
N ILE A 183 3.17 12.74 6.80
CA ILE A 183 3.79 12.88 5.46
C ILE A 183 4.91 11.84 5.24
N GLU A 184 5.60 11.40 6.30
CA GLU A 184 6.62 10.34 6.22
C GLU A 184 6.09 8.93 6.61
N GLY A 185 4.86 8.86 7.12
CA GLY A 185 4.27 7.63 7.65
C GLY A 185 3.84 6.61 6.58
N ASP A 186 3.26 7.07 5.46
CA ASP A 186 2.60 6.19 4.48
C ASP A 186 3.60 5.33 3.70
N ASN A 187 4.72 5.91 3.26
CA ASN A 187 5.80 5.14 2.63
C ASN A 187 6.35 4.10 3.61
N LYS A 188 6.62 4.47 4.86
CA LYS A 188 7.16 3.54 5.86
C LYS A 188 6.18 2.41 6.20
N ALA A 189 4.87 2.70 6.25
CA ALA A 189 3.82 1.71 6.47
C ALA A 189 3.65 0.78 5.27
N LEU A 190 3.68 1.30 4.05
CA LEU A 190 3.68 0.51 2.82
C LEU A 190 4.91 -0.41 2.76
N MET A 191 6.08 0.10 3.13
CA MET A 191 7.31 -0.70 3.20
C MET A 191 7.23 -1.84 4.21
N HIS A 192 6.74 -1.56 5.43
CA HIS A 192 6.51 -2.62 6.42
C HIS A 192 5.46 -3.62 5.91
N PHE A 193 4.47 -3.20 5.14
CA PHE A 193 3.52 -4.15 4.57
C PHE A 193 4.11 -5.02 3.45
N LEU A 194 4.95 -4.44 2.60
CA LEU A 194 5.52 -5.13 1.44
C LEU A 194 6.65 -6.10 1.81
N PHE A 195 7.40 -5.83 2.87
CA PHE A 195 8.60 -6.60 3.22
C PHE A 195 8.61 -7.21 4.63
N ASP A 196 7.59 -6.97 5.48
CA ASP A 196 7.53 -7.63 6.78
C ASP A 196 7.08 -9.10 6.66
N SER A 197 7.79 -9.98 7.36
CA SER A 197 7.69 -11.43 7.21
C SER A 197 6.62 -12.07 8.09
N LYS A 198 5.79 -11.26 8.78
CA LYS A 198 4.78 -11.75 9.72
C LYS A 198 3.41 -11.10 9.44
N PRO A 199 2.34 -11.90 9.21
CA PRO A 199 1.00 -11.36 9.30
C PRO A 199 0.75 -10.98 10.76
N LYS A 200 0.58 -9.69 11.06
CA LYS A 200 0.07 -9.27 12.37
C LYS A 200 -1.38 -9.72 12.46
N LEU A 201 -1.59 -10.93 12.99
CA LEU A 201 -2.87 -11.36 13.50
C LEU A 201 -3.30 -10.37 14.59
N ASN A 202 -4.55 -9.90 14.48
CA ASN A 202 -5.21 -9.13 15.52
C ASN A 202 -5.04 -9.79 16.90
N SER A 203 -4.29 -9.16 17.79
CA SER A 203 -4.44 -9.38 19.23
C SER A 203 -5.09 -8.14 19.84
N ARG A 204 -6.41 -8.22 20.02
CA ARG A 204 -7.18 -7.34 20.91
C ARG A 204 -6.49 -7.29 22.28
N LYS A 205 -6.37 -6.08 22.84
CA LYS A 205 -6.00 -5.85 24.26
C LYS A 205 -7.04 -6.49 25.19
N PRO A 206 -6.64 -6.81 26.44
CA PRO A 206 -7.47 -6.40 27.56
C PRO A 206 -6.73 -5.42 28.49
N PHE A 207 -7.39 -4.28 28.68
CA PHE A 207 -7.56 -3.50 29.90
C PHE A 207 -6.47 -3.44 30.98
N LEU A 208 -6.13 -2.19 31.29
CA LEU A 208 -5.52 -1.68 32.51
C LEU A 208 -6.24 -2.19 33.77
N GLU A 209 -5.50 -2.73 34.72
CA GLU A 209 -5.81 -2.59 36.14
C GLU A 209 -4.85 -1.56 36.75
N LEU A 210 -5.44 -0.43 37.17
CA LEU A 210 -4.82 0.63 37.94
C LEU A 210 -4.59 0.14 39.38
N HIS A 211 -3.36 0.32 39.88
CA HIS A 211 -3.12 0.46 41.31
C HIS A 211 -3.75 1.74 41.84
N ARG A 212 -4.40 1.64 43.02
CA ARG A 212 -4.42 2.55 44.18
C ARG A 212 -5.12 1.74 45.29
N GLY A 213 -4.58 1.62 46.50
CA GLY A 213 -4.17 2.72 47.37
C GLY A 213 -5.36 3.08 48.22
#